data_AF-A0AAJ0A6Y6-F1
#
_entry.id   AF-A0AAJ0A6Y6-F1
#
_cell.length_a   1.000
_cell.length_b   1.000
_cell.length_c   1.000
_cell.angle_alpha   90.00
_cell.angle_beta   90.00
_cell.angle_gamma   90.00
#
_symmetry.space_group_name_H-M   'P 1'
#
loop_
_entity.id
_entity.type
_entity.pdbx_description
1 polymer ?
#
loop_
_entity_poly.entity_id
_entity_poly.type
_entity_poly.pdbx_seq_one_letter_code
_entity_poly.pdbx_strand_id
1 'polypeptide(L)' 'MCELHLYRCPGCGLRWQKRKRLASCEGSDQTFKCPESLCMYVGNPKRPRRGECEKCNSVREAIEGFGEGLYFV' A
#
# COMPACT_ATOMS: atom_id res chain seq x y z
N MET A 1 -12.71 0.15 -14.40
CA MET A 1 -12.58 1.35 -13.54
C MET A 1 -11.69 1.02 -12.33
N CYS A 2 -10.84 1.95 -11.91
CA CYS A 2 -9.90 1.76 -10.80
C CYS A 2 -10.13 2.81 -9.70
N GLU A 3 -9.98 2.41 -8.45
CA GLU A 3 -9.93 3.30 -7.30
C GLU A 3 -8.48 3.69 -6.99
N LEU A 4 -8.24 4.98 -6.72
CA LEU A 4 -6.98 5.50 -6.24
C LEU A 4 -7.09 5.77 -4.74
N HIS A 5 -6.32 5.03 -3.95
CA HIS A 5 -6.25 5.16 -2.50
C HIS A 5 -4.93 5.81 -2.12
N LEU A 6 -4.98 6.91 -1.37
CA LEU A 6 -3.80 7.61 -0.88
C LEU A 6 -3.42 7.11 0.51
N TYR A 7 -2.15 6.76 0.69
CA TYR A 7 -1.59 6.24 1.94
C TYR A 7 -0.44 7.11 2.44
N ARG A 8 -0.21 7.06 3.76
CA ARG A 8 0.94 7.65 4.43
C ARG A 8 1.51 6.67 5.47
N CYS A 9 2.82 6.47 5.42
CA CYS A 9 3.57 5.69 6.39
C CYS A 9 3.60 6.42 7.74
N PRO A 10 3.17 5.78 8.85
CA PRO A 10 3.34 6.36 10.17
C PRO A 10 4.81 6.39 10.61
N GLY A 11 5.61 5.39 10.23
CA GLY A 11 7.04 5.32 10.60
C GLY A 11 7.91 6.40 9.95
N CYS A 12 7.97 6.45 8.61
CA CYS A 12 8.83 7.39 7.89
C CYS A 12 8.11 8.56 7.21
N GLY A 13 6.78 8.63 7.29
CA GLY A 13 6.00 9.71 6.66
C GLY A 13 5.81 9.60 5.15
N LEU A 14 6.38 8.59 4.49
CA LEU A 14 6.28 8.36 3.04
C LEU A 14 4.82 8.35 2.59
N ARG A 15 4.50 9.05 1.49
CA ARG A 15 3.17 9.07 0.89
C ARG A 15 3.18 8.33 -0.44
N TRP A 16 2.18 7.50 -0.68
CA TRP A 16 2.04 6.79 -1.96
C TRP A 16 0.57 6.59 -2.33
N GLN A 17 0.34 6.27 -3.60
CA GLN A 17 -0.98 5.94 -4.13
C GLN A 17 -1.02 4.47 -4.49
N LYS A 18 -2.06 3.76 -4.04
CA LYS A 18 -2.33 2.38 -4.43
C LYS A 18 -3.57 2.36 -5.31
N ARG A 19 -3.44 1.79 -6.51
CA ARG A 19 -4.57 1.56 -7.41
C ARG A 19 -5.23 0.24 -7.02
N LYS A 20 -6.55 0.24 -6.81
CA LYS A 20 -7.35 -0.96 -6.59
C LYS A 20 -8.37 -1.07 -7.72
N ARG A 21 -8.31 -2.15 -8.50
CA ARG A 21 -9.35 -2.41 -9.52
C ARG A 21 -10.67 -2.71 -8.82
N LEU A 22 -11.76 -2.14 -9.33
CA LEU A 22 -13.10 -2.53 -8.89
C LEU A 22 -13.41 -3.94 -9.39
N ALA A 23 -14.19 -4.69 -8.62
CA ALA A 23 -14.62 -6.04 -8.99
C ALA A 23 -15.37 -6.07 -10.33
N SER A 24 -16.07 -4.99 -10.67
CA SER A 24 -16.77 -4.80 -11.94
C SER A 24 -15.86 -4.54 -13.15
N CYS A 25 -14.54 -4.53 -12.96
CA CYS A 25 -13.57 -4.35 -14.04
C CYS A 25 -13.27 -5.71 -14.69
N GLU A 26 -14.17 -6.20 -15.54
CA GLU A 26 -13.94 -7.39 -16.37
C GLU A 26 -12.94 -7.06 -17.48
N GLY A 27 -11.67 -7.45 -17.29
CA GLY A 27 -10.59 -7.23 -18.26
C GLY A 27 -9.39 -8.12 -17.96
N SER A 28 -9.08 -8.99 -18.92
CA SER A 28 -8.26 -10.20 -18.80
C SER A 28 -6.75 -10.02 -18.58
N ASP A 29 -6.25 -8.80 -18.43
CA ASP A 29 -4.82 -8.54 -18.26
C ASP A 29 -4.53 -7.74 -17.00
N GLN A 30 -3.84 -8.36 -16.04
CA GLN A 30 -3.38 -7.74 -14.78
C GLN A 30 -2.33 -6.63 -15.02
N THR A 31 -1.74 -6.59 -16.22
CA THR A 31 -0.68 -5.68 -16.65
C THR A 31 -1.17 -4.32 -17.12
N PHE A 32 -2.44 -4.19 -17.56
CA PHE A 32 -2.96 -2.91 -18.05
C PHE A 32 -3.35 -1.96 -16.92
N LYS A 33 -2.61 -0.87 -16.73
CA LYS A 33 -3.07 0.22 -15.84
C LYS A 33 -4.39 0.77 -16.40
N CYS A 34 -5.42 0.92 -15.57
CA CYS A 34 -6.62 1.66 -16.00
C CYS A 34 -6.19 3.03 -16.53
N PRO A 35 -6.76 3.52 -17.65
CA PRO A 35 -6.54 4.89 -18.08
C PRO A 35 -6.94 5.87 -16.97
N GLU A 36 -6.26 7.01 -16.88
CA GLU A 36 -6.47 7.97 -15.80
C GLU A 36 -7.90 8.53 -15.76
N SER A 37 -8.54 8.63 -16.93
CA SER A 37 -9.96 9.00 -17.07
C SER A 37 -10.93 8.03 -16.39
N LEU A 38 -10.51 6.79 -16.14
CA LEU A 38 -11.30 5.75 -15.46
C LEU A 38 -10.78 5.47 -14.04
N CYS A 39 -9.94 6.35 -13.50
CA CYS A 39 -9.46 6.31 -12.14
C CYS A 39 -10.26 7.28 -11.26
N MET A 40 -10.80 6.78 -10.15
CA MET A 40 -11.54 7.57 -9.17
C MET A 40 -10.76 7.66 -7.87
N TYR A 41 -10.50 8.86 -7.37
CA TYR A 41 -9.93 9.05 -6.04
C TYR A 41 -10.95 8.66 -4.97
N VAL A 42 -10.56 7.73 -4.10
CA VAL A 42 -11.42 7.26 -3.00
C VAL A 42 -10.93 7.84 -1.68
N GLY A 43 -11.83 8.56 -1.01
CA GLY A 43 -11.55 9.25 0.26
C GLY A 43 -11.03 10.68 0.07
N ASN A 44 -10.50 11.26 1.15
CA ASN A 44 -10.02 12.64 1.15
C ASN A 44 -8.51 12.69 0.83
N PRO A 45 -8.08 13.31 -0.27
CA PRO A 45 -6.66 13.38 -0.64
C PRO A 45 -5.82 14.22 0.34
N LYS A 46 -6.42 15.12 1.12
CA LYS A 46 -5.74 15.86 2.19
C LYS A 46 -5.55 15.02 3.46
N ARG A 47 -6.27 13.90 3.59
CA ARG A 47 -6.18 12.96 4.72
C ARG A 47 -5.89 11.55 4.22
N PRO A 48 -4.63 11.25 3.86
CA PRO A 48 -4.21 9.91 3.47
C PRO A 48 -4.56 8.87 4.55
N ARG A 49 -4.91 7.67 4.13
CA ARG A 49 -5.04 6.52 5.03
C ARG A 49 -3.68 6.17 5.62
N ARG A 50 -3.67 5.65 6.85
CA ARG A 50 -2.45 5.08 7.43
C ARG A 50 -2.19 3.72 6.80
N GLY A 51 -0.97 3.50 6.34
CA GLY A 51 -0.50 2.20 5.87
C GLY A 51 1.00 2.15 6.06
N GLU A 52 1.58 0.98 6.30
CA GLU A 52 3.04 0.84 6.44
C GLU A 52 3.68 0.70 5.06
N CYS A 53 4.81 1.38 4.83
CA CYS A 53 5.54 1.24 3.57
C CYS A 53 6.43 -0.01 3.62
N GLU A 54 6.77 -0.54 2.45
CA GLU A 54 7.58 -1.76 2.31
C GLU A 54 8.87 -1.71 3.14
N LYS A 55 9.58 -0.57 3.11
CA LYS A 55 10.81 -0.39 3.89
C LYS A 55 10.57 -0.48 5.40
N CYS A 56 9.55 0.21 5.92
CA CYS A 56 9.23 0.15 7.34
C CYS A 56 8.73 -1.23 7.75
N ASN A 57 7.97 -1.90 6.88
CA ASN A 57 7.54 -3.27 7.09
C ASN A 57 8.75 -4.22 7.16
N SER A 58 9.66 -4.17 6.18
CA SER A 58 10.87 -5.01 6.18
C SER A 58 11.78 -4.76 7.38
N VAL A 59 11.91 -3.51 7.83
CA VAL A 59 12.67 -3.19 9.05
C VAL A 59 11.97 -3.77 10.29
N ARG A 60 10.66 -3.63 10.40
CA ARG A 60 9.87 -4.21 11.50
C ARG A 60 9.97 -5.73 11.52
N GLU A 61 9.79 -6.37 10.37
CA GLU A 61 9.94 -7.82 10.19
C GLU A 61 11.36 -8.29 10.53
N ALA A 62 12.39 -7.53 10.14
CA ALA A 62 13.76 -7.84 10.54
C ALA A 62 13.94 -7.76 12.07
N ILE A 63 13.49 -6.68 12.71
CA ILE A 63 13.59 -6.52 14.18
C ILE A 63 12.84 -7.65 14.91
N GLU A 64 11.63 -7.98 14.46
CA GLU A 64 10.82 -9.08 15.00
C GLU A 64 11.54 -10.43 14.80
N GLY A 65 12.11 -10.68 13.62
CA GLY A 65 12.85 -11.91 13.31
C GLY A 65 14.18 -12.06 14.05
N PHE A 66 14.85 -10.97 14.42
CA PHE A 66 16.05 -11.01 15.26
C PHE A 66 15.73 -11.26 16.75
N GLY A 67 14.48 -11.02 17.17
CA GLY A 67 14.03 -11.23 18.56
C GLY A 67 13.86 -12.71 18.95
N GLU A 68 13.70 -13.62 17.99
CA GLU A 68 13.51 -15.06 18.25
C GLU A 68 14.83 -15.85 18.33
N GLY A 69 15.99 -15.20 18.31
CA GLY A 69 17.31 -15.85 18.36
C GLY A 69 18.05 -15.80 19.70
N LEU A 70 17.50 -15.14 20.73
CA LEU A 70 18.23 -14.83 21.98
C LEU A 70 17.75 -15.59 23.23
N TYR A 71 16.99 -16.68 23.08
CA TYR A 71 16.59 -17.54 24.20
C TYR A 71 17.30 -18.89 24.22
N PHE A 72 18.58 -18.96 23.82
CA PHE A 72 19.42 -20.13 24.08
C PHE A 72 20.88 -19.74 24.29
N VAL A 73 21.20 -19.19 25.47
CA VAL A 73 22.49 -19.38 26.16
C VAL A 73 22.23 -19.40 27.66
#